data_AF-A0A976CCG1-F1
#
_entry.id   AF-A0A976CCG1-F1
#
_cell.length_a   1.000
_cell.length_b   1.000
_cell.length_c   1.000
_cell.angle_alpha   90.00
_cell.angle_beta   90.00
_cell.angle_gamma   90.00
#
_symmetry.space_group_name_H-M   'P 1'
#
loop_
_entity.id
_entity.type
_entity.pdbx_description
1 polymer ?
#
loop_
_entity_poly.entity_id
_entity_poly.type
_entity_poly.pdbx_seq_one_letter_code
_entity_poly.pdbx_strand_id
1 'polypeptide(L)'
;AQNIPFLVKIADLTDKITIKFLLRDENPTIMNGFLTNGGKSIPKVIRLDENLEVISHWGPRPKVLQELFNELKKQGMQKNEIIEAVHKWYFENKGQALQDEFLAF
;
A
#
# COMPACT_ATOMS: atom_id res chain seq x y z
N ALA A 1 6.47 -5.70 3.71
CA ALA A 1 5.49 -4.61 3.54
C ALA A 1 5.95 -3.43 4.40
N GLN A 2 6.51 -2.37 3.81
CA GLN A 2 7.14 -1.27 4.55
C GLN A 2 6.15 -0.25 5.13
N ASN A 3 4.94 -0.22 4.58
CA ASN A 3 3.91 0.78 4.92
C ASN A 3 3.07 0.42 6.14
N ILE A 4 2.94 -0.87 6.48
CA ILE A 4 2.05 -1.35 7.56
C ILE A 4 2.36 -0.69 8.91
N PRO A 5 3.62 -0.61 9.38
CA PRO A 5 3.90 -0.01 10.69
C PRO A 5 3.45 1.45 10.80
N PHE A 6 3.51 2.23 9.71
CA PHE A 6 3.02 3.60 9.70
C PHE A 6 1.49 3.66 9.81
N LEU A 7 0.79 2.78 9.09
CA LEU A 7 -0.67 2.69 9.14
C LEU A 7 -1.16 2.33 10.55
N VAL A 8 -0.52 1.35 11.19
CA VAL A 8 -0.83 0.96 12.57
C VAL A 8 -0.64 2.14 13.51
N LYS A 9 0.50 2.85 13.42
CA LYS A 9 0.74 4.03 14.24
C LYS A 9 -0.29 5.14 14.01
N ILE A 10 -0.73 5.38 12.77
CA ILE A 10 -1.78 6.37 12.50
C ILE A 10 -3.08 5.98 13.20
N ALA A 11 -3.48 4.71 13.15
CA ALA A 11 -4.67 4.24 13.84
C ALA A 11 -4.53 4.31 15.36
N ASP A 12 -3.36 3.99 15.93
CA ASP A 12 -3.12 4.05 17.38
C ASP A 12 -3.26 5.47 17.96
N LEU A 13 -3.21 6.52 17.14
CA LEU A 13 -3.38 7.91 17.56
C LEU A 13 -4.84 8.32 17.76
N THR A 14 -5.82 7.48 17.41
CA THR A 14 -7.24 7.80 17.54
C THR A 14 -8.12 6.57 17.74
N ASP A 15 -9.14 6.69 18.57
CA ASP A 15 -10.21 5.70 18.74
C ASP A 15 -11.18 5.61 17.55
N LYS A 16 -11.11 6.55 16.60
CA LYS A 16 -12.01 6.62 15.44
C LYS A 16 -11.65 5.66 14.31
N ILE A 17 -10.45 5.08 14.33
CA ILE A 17 -9.94 4.23 13.27
C ILE A 17 -9.62 2.87 13.86
N THR A 18 -10.20 1.82 13.28
CA THR A 18 -9.85 0.42 13.61
C THR A 18 -9.19 -0.24 12.41
N ILE A 19 -7.99 -0.79 12.59
CA ILE A 19 -7.31 -1.59 11.56
C ILE A 19 -7.56 -3.07 11.81
N LYS A 20 -7.97 -3.78 10.75
CA LYS A 20 -8.06 -5.23 10.72
C LYS A 20 -7.16 -5.77 9.61
N PHE A 21 -6.51 -6.90 9.87
CA PHE A 21 -5.65 -7.56 8.90
C PHE A 21 -6.34 -8.81 8.36
N LEU A 22 -6.33 -8.93 7.04
CA LEU A 22 -6.75 -10.13 6.33
C LEU A 22 -5.55 -10.70 5.58
N LEU A 23 -5.28 -11.98 5.77
CA LEU A 23 -4.24 -12.67 5.01
C LEU A 23 -4.74 -12.87 3.57
N ARG A 24 -3.98 -12.32 2.63
CA ARG A 24 -4.31 -12.30 1.20
C ARG A 24 -4.64 -13.69 0.65
N ASP A 25 -3.85 -14.67 1.05
CA ASP A 25 -3.91 -16.02 0.49
C ASP A 25 -5.09 -16.82 1.08
N GLU A 26 -5.57 -16.43 2.27
CA GLU A 26 -6.76 -16.99 2.93
C GLU A 26 -8.07 -16.29 2.52
N ASN A 27 -7.97 -15.09 1.94
CA ASN A 27 -9.12 -14.26 1.56
C ASN A 27 -9.15 -13.94 0.05
N PRO A 28 -9.17 -14.96 -0.83
CA PRO A 28 -9.01 -14.76 -2.27
C PRO A 28 -10.15 -13.97 -2.91
N THR A 29 -11.39 -14.13 -2.45
CA THR A 29 -12.56 -13.38 -2.95
C THR A 29 -12.36 -11.88 -2.77
N ILE A 30 -11.96 -11.46 -1.56
CA ILE A 30 -11.68 -10.06 -1.26
C ILE A 30 -10.49 -9.58 -2.09
N MET A 31 -9.36 -10.30 -2.09
CA MET A 31 -8.18 -9.87 -2.85
C MET A 31 -8.45 -9.71 -4.35
N ASN A 32 -9.25 -10.60 -4.95
CA ASN A 32 -9.59 -10.52 -6.37
C ASN A 32 -10.41 -9.26 -6.71
N GLY A 33 -11.13 -8.67 -5.75
CA GLY A 33 -11.82 -7.39 -5.92
C GLY A 33 -10.90 -6.17 -5.95
N PHE A 34 -9.65 -6.29 -5.48
CA PHE A 34 -8.73 -5.16 -5.28
C PHE A 34 -7.34 -5.37 -5.91
N LEU A 35 -7.29 -6.03 -7.07
CA LEU A 35 -6.04 -6.29 -7.79
C LEU A 35 -5.35 -4.98 -8.20
N THR A 36 -4.02 -5.01 -8.27
CA THR A 36 -3.21 -3.89 -8.78
C THR A 36 -2.56 -4.33 -10.08
N ASN A 37 -2.99 -3.75 -11.20
CA ASN A 37 -2.54 -4.14 -12.54
C ASN A 37 -2.69 -5.66 -12.78
N GLY A 38 -3.82 -6.24 -12.35
CA GLY A 38 -4.10 -7.68 -12.39
C GLY A 38 -3.33 -8.52 -11.35
N GLY A 39 -2.38 -7.93 -10.62
CA GLY A 39 -1.59 -8.61 -9.60
C GLY A 39 -2.16 -8.53 -8.19
N LYS A 40 -1.96 -9.59 -7.41
CA LYS A 40 -2.30 -9.66 -5.98
C LYS A 40 -1.25 -8.96 -5.10
N SER A 41 -1.01 -7.68 -5.38
CA SER A 41 0.03 -6.86 -4.73
C SER A 41 -0.38 -6.43 -3.32
N ILE A 42 0.57 -6.44 -2.38
CA ILE A 42 0.35 -6.10 -0.97
C ILE A 42 1.29 -5.00 -0.47
N PRO A 43 0.92 -4.27 0.59
CA PRO A 43 -0.40 -4.29 1.25
C PRO A 43 -1.50 -3.64 0.40
N LYS A 44 -2.74 -4.12 0.52
CA LYS A 44 -3.92 -3.43 -0.01
C LYS A 44 -4.71 -2.90 1.17
N VAL A 45 -4.90 -1.58 1.22
CA VAL A 45 -5.70 -0.92 2.26
C VAL A 45 -7.07 -0.66 1.68
N ILE A 46 -8.11 -1.08 2.39
CA ILE A 46 -9.50 -0.87 2.00
C ILE A 46 -10.13 -0.07 3.13
N ARG A 47 -10.58 1.15 2.82
CA ARG A 47 -11.27 2.02 3.76
C ARG A 47 -12.76 1.70 3.68
N LEU A 48 -13.33 1.36 4.83
CA LEU A 48 -14.73 0.99 4.98
C LEU A 48 -15.43 2.01 5.88
N ASP A 49 -16.73 2.19 5.67
CA ASP A 49 -17.61 2.85 6.63
C ASP A 49 -18.08 1.89 7.74
N GLU A 50 -18.98 2.36 8.60
CA GLU A 50 -19.59 1.58 9.67
C GLU A 50 -20.48 0.42 9.20
N ASN A 51 -20.99 0.48 7.96
CA ASN A 51 -21.80 -0.54 7.32
C ASN A 51 -20.95 -1.54 6.50
N LEU A 52 -19.62 -1.43 6.56
CA LEU A 52 -18.66 -2.18 5.76
C LEU A 52 -18.75 -1.90 4.25
N GLU A 53 -19.32 -0.75 3.87
CA GLU A 53 -19.29 -0.28 2.49
C GLU A 53 -17.92 0.32 2.17
N VAL A 54 -17.44 0.08 0.94
CA VAL A 54 -16.13 0.54 0.51
C VAL A 54 -16.17 2.03 0.17
N ILE A 55 -15.45 2.83 0.94
CA ILE A 55 -15.27 4.27 0.68
C ILE A 55 -14.15 4.47 -0.35
N SER A 56 -12.99 3.87 -0.11
CA SER A 56 -11.79 4.03 -0.94
C SER A 56 -10.82 2.88 -0.72
N HIS A 57 -9.81 2.76 -1.58
CA HIS A 57 -8.73 1.78 -1.40
C HIS A 57 -7.39 2.36 -1.82
N TRP A 58 -6.31 1.84 -1.23
CA TRP A 58 -4.95 2.31 -1.44
C TRP A 58 -3.94 1.17 -1.55
N GLY A 59 -2.83 1.41 -2.26
CA GLY A 59 -1.68 0.52 -2.30
C GLY A 59 -1.48 -0.16 -3.65
N PRO A 60 -0.36 -0.87 -3.84
CA PRO A 60 0.50 -1.46 -2.79
C PRO A 60 1.53 -0.54 -2.14
N ARG A 61 1.76 0.62 -2.73
CA ARG A 61 2.82 1.57 -2.39
C ARG A 61 2.28 2.99 -2.61
N PRO A 62 2.94 4.03 -2.04
CA PRO A 62 2.67 5.40 -2.44
C PRO A 62 2.71 5.55 -3.96
N LYS A 63 1.84 6.39 -4.52
CA LYS A 63 1.70 6.63 -5.96
C LYS A 63 3.04 7.01 -6.60
N VAL A 64 3.78 7.91 -5.98
CA VAL A 64 5.11 8.34 -6.45
C VAL A 64 6.10 7.18 -6.57
N LEU A 65 6.07 6.22 -5.63
CA LEU A 65 6.92 5.03 -5.68
C LEU A 65 6.40 4.01 -6.70
N GLN A 66 5.09 3.93 -6.89
CA GLN A 66 4.48 3.08 -7.89
C GLN A 66 4.84 3.53 -9.31
N GLU A 67 4.91 4.84 -9.55
CA GLU A 67 5.36 5.45 -10.80
C GLU A 67 6.84 5.14 -11.06
N LEU A 68 7.72 5.35 -10.07
CA LEU A 68 9.13 4.97 -10.16
C LEU A 68 9.31 3.47 -10.49
N PHE A 69 8.59 2.60 -9.79
CA PHE A 69 8.63 1.16 -10.05
C PHE A 69 8.23 0.81 -11.49
N ASN A 70 7.16 1.44 -11.99
CA ASN A 70 6.68 1.21 -13.35
C ASN A 70 7.70 1.71 -14.39
N GLU A 71 8.33 2.84 -14.15
CA GLU A 71 9.34 3.43 -15.03
C GLU A 71 10.58 2.53 -15.12
N LEU A 72 11.16 2.12 -13.98
CA LEU A 72 12.31 1.22 -13.97
C LEU A 72 12.01 -0.11 -14.67
N LYS A 73 10.77 -0.62 -14.52
CA LYS A 73 10.32 -1.83 -15.22
C LYS A 73 10.23 -1.62 -16.74
N LYS A 74 9.74 -0.46 -17.20
CA LYS A 74 9.69 -0.12 -18.63
C LYS A 74 11.08 0.00 -19.26
N GLN A 75 12.05 0.47 -18.48
CA GLN A 75 13.45 0.57 -18.89
C GLN A 75 14.16 -0.80 -18.97
N GLY A 76 13.48 -1.90 -18.62
CA GLY A 76 14.05 -3.25 -18.70
C GLY A 76 15.05 -3.56 -17.59
N MET A 77 15.07 -2.77 -16.50
CA MET A 77 15.93 -3.00 -15.35
C MET A 77 15.65 -4.36 -14.71
N GLN A 78 16.70 -5.02 -14.20
CA GLN A 78 16.54 -6.32 -13.58
C GLN A 78 15.73 -6.21 -12.29
N LYS A 79 14.93 -7.23 -12.00
CA LYS A 79 14.01 -7.24 -10.85
C LYS A 79 14.72 -6.95 -9.52
N ASN A 80 15.94 -7.48 -9.32
CA ASN A 80 16.68 -7.28 -8.08
C ASN A 80 17.11 -5.81 -7.91
N GLU A 81 17.56 -5.16 -8.99
CA GLU A 81 17.94 -3.74 -8.97
C GLU A 81 16.72 -2.84 -8.68
N ILE A 82 15.55 -3.16 -9.26
CA ILE A 82 14.30 -2.45 -8.97
C ILE A 82 13.94 -2.59 -7.48
N ILE A 83 14.09 -3.80 -6.92
CA ILE A 83 13.82 -4.05 -5.50
C ILE A 83 14.76 -3.21 -4.64
N GLU A 84 16.06 -3.21 -4.93
CA GLU A 84 17.04 -2.40 -4.20
C GLU A 84 16.73 -0.90 -4.26
N ALA A 85 16.40 -0.38 -5.45
CA ALA A 85 16.00 1.02 -5.62
C ALA A 85 14.75 1.37 -4.81
N VAL A 86 13.74 0.49 -4.80
CA VAL A 86 12.52 0.65 -4.00
C VAL A 86 12.82 0.62 -2.50
N HIS A 87 13.69 -0.28 -2.05
CA HIS A 87 14.09 -0.36 -0.63
C HIS A 87 14.86 0.89 -0.18
N LYS A 88 15.79 1.37 -1.01
CA LYS A 88 16.52 2.62 -0.77
C LYS A 88 15.55 3.80 -0.69
N TRP A 89 14.59 3.89 -1.61
CA TRP A 89 13.58 4.93 -1.58
C TRP A 89 12.76 4.92 -0.29
N TYR A 90 12.34 3.75 0.20
CA TYR A 90 11.63 3.67 1.49
C TYR A 90 12.47 4.16 2.66
N PHE A 91 13.76 3.81 2.68
CA PHE A 91 14.70 4.26 3.70
C PHE A 91 14.85 5.78 3.72
N GLU A 92 14.91 6.41 2.55
CA GLU A 92 15.03 7.86 2.40
C GLU A 92 13.71 8.59 2.69
N ASN A 93 12.59 8.07 2.19
CA ASN A 93 11.26 8.69 2.32
C ASN A 93 10.71 8.63 3.75
N LYS A 94 11.08 7.62 4.55
CA LYS A 94 10.69 7.45 5.96
C LYS A 94 9.16 7.55 6.19
N GLY A 95 8.36 7.13 5.21
CA GLY A 95 6.90 7.12 5.29
C GLY A 95 6.25 8.49 5.06
N GLN A 96 6.98 9.52 4.63
CA GLN A 96 6.42 10.85 4.37
C GLN A 96 5.36 10.80 3.28
N ALA A 97 5.63 10.14 2.15
CA ALA A 97 4.67 10.12 1.04
C ALA A 97 3.41 9.34 1.40
N LEU A 98 3.53 8.31 2.25
CA LEU A 98 2.35 7.61 2.76
C LEU A 98 1.50 8.54 3.62
N GLN A 99 2.11 9.30 4.53
CA GLN A 99 1.38 10.24 5.37
C GLN A 99 0.70 11.33 4.54
N ASP A 100 1.40 11.90 3.56
CA ASP A 100 0.85 12.92 2.66
C ASP A 100 -0.36 12.40 1.88
N GLU A 101 -0.27 11.17 1.34
CA GLU A 101 -1.40 10.54 0.66
C GLU A 101 -2.57 10.27 1.62
N PHE A 102 -2.29 9.86 2.86
CA PHE A 102 -3.31 9.56 3.87
C PHE A 102 -4.01 10.80 4.45
N LEU A 103 -3.44 12.00 4.30
CA LEU A 103 -4.14 13.25 4.63
C LEU A 103 -5.30 13.55 3.66
N ALA A 104 -5.25 13.01 2.44
CA ALA A 104 -6.26 13.18 1.40
C ALA A 104 -7.05 11.91 1.06
N PHE A 105 -6.83 10.82 1.82
CA PHE A 105 -7.36 9.48 1.57
C PHE A 105 -8.74 9.22 2.20
#